data_AF-A0A1I7V033-F1
#
_entry.id   AF-A0A1I7V033-F1
#
_cell.length_a   1.000
_cell.length_b   1.000
_cell.length_c   1.000
_cell.angle_alpha   90.00
_cell.angle_beta   90.00
_cell.angle_gamma   90.00
#
_symmetry.space_group_name_H-M   'P 1'
#
loop_
_entity.id
_entity.type
_entity.pdbx_description
1 polymer ?
#
loop_
_entity_poly.entity_id
_entity_poly.type
_entity_poly.pdbx_seq_one_letter_code
_entity_poly.pdbx_strand_id
1 'polypeptide(L)' 'MNVCCEAHDSCYNTQIGKDYCDNEFCNCLSVATEKNLCAVDAAGFCAAARLFGQTAYDTLGGLQPVSPTIN' A
#
# COMPACT_ATOMS: atom_id res chain seq x y z
N MET A 1 10.89 -5.66 2.28
CA MET A 1 9.88 -4.58 2.46
C MET A 1 9.74 -3.70 1.22
N ASN A 2 10.81 -3.10 0.66
CA ASN A 2 10.69 -2.22 -0.51
C ASN A 2 9.93 -2.84 -1.70
N VAL A 3 10.22 -4.11 -2.04
CA VAL A 3 9.53 -4.86 -3.10
C VAL A 3 8.00 -4.95 -2.89
N CYS A 4 7.53 -4.98 -1.64
CA CYS A 4 6.09 -4.99 -1.36
C CYS A 4 5.46 -3.63 -1.68
N CYS A 5 6.17 -2.52 -1.41
CA CYS A 5 5.69 -1.18 -1.73
C CYS A 5 5.62 -0.97 -3.24
N GLU A 6 6.66 -1.36 -3.98
CA GLU A 6 6.68 -1.24 -5.45
C GLU A 6 5.53 -2.04 -6.09
N ALA A 7 5.27 -3.25 -5.59
CA ALA A 7 4.14 -4.07 -6.06
C ALA A 7 2.78 -3.44 -5.71
N HIS A 8 2.65 -2.82 -4.53
CA HIS A 8 1.43 -2.16 -4.09
C HIS A 8 1.12 -0.92 -4.94
N ASP A 9 2.12 -0.06 -5.17
CA ASP A 9 1.99 1.11 -6.04
C ASP A 9 1.65 0.70 -7.48
N SER A 10 2.28 -0.37 -7.99
CA SER A 10 1.93 -0.94 -9.29
C SER A 10 0.49 -1.44 -9.33
N CYS A 11 0.03 -2.13 -8.28
CA CYS A 11 -1.35 -2.57 -8.16
C CYS A 11 -2.32 -1.38 -8.14
N TYR A 12 -2.02 -0.34 -7.36
CA TYR A 12 -2.79 0.90 -7.33
C TYR A 12 -2.88 1.54 -8.72
N ASN A 13 -1.79 1.61 -9.48
CA ASN A 13 -1.83 2.12 -10.87
C ASN A 13 -2.79 1.33 -11.77
N THR A 14 -3.01 0.04 -11.53
CA THR A 14 -3.92 -0.78 -12.35
C THR A 14 -5.41 -0.60 -12.03
N GLN A 15 -5.75 0.05 -10.92
CA GLN A 15 -7.13 0.37 -10.54
C GLN A 15 -8.09 -0.84 -10.46
N ILE A 16 -7.56 -2.03 -10.18
CA ILE A 16 -8.37 -3.26 -10.02
C ILE A 16 -9.17 -3.31 -8.71
N GLY A 17 -8.86 -2.42 -7.76
CA GLY A 17 -9.53 -2.30 -6.47
C GLY A 17 -8.56 -2.13 -5.32
N LYS A 18 -8.77 -1.08 -4.50
CA LYS A 18 -7.92 -0.78 -3.34
C LYS A 18 -7.82 -1.95 -2.36
N ASP A 19 -8.96 -2.54 -1.99
CA ASP A 19 -8.99 -3.63 -1.01
C ASP A 19 -8.19 -4.86 -1.47
N TYR A 20 -8.24 -5.18 -2.77
CA TYR A 20 -7.43 -6.24 -3.35
C TYR A 20 -5.93 -5.91 -3.23
N CYS A 21 -5.53 -4.72 -3.65
CA CYS A 21 -4.14 -4.29 -3.58
C CYS A 21 -3.61 -4.24 -2.13
N ASP A 22 -4.41 -3.76 -1.20
CA ASP A 22 -4.06 -3.73 0.23
C ASP A 22 -3.91 -5.15 0.79
N ASN A 23 -4.76 -6.09 0.40
CA ASN A 23 -4.65 -7.48 0.84
C ASN A 23 -3.36 -8.14 0.33
N GLU A 24 -3.00 -7.94 -0.93
CA GLU A 24 -1.73 -8.44 -1.50
C GLU A 24 -0.52 -7.80 -0.82
N PHE A 25 -0.57 -6.50 -0.54
CA PHE A 25 0.47 -5.79 0.20
C PHE A 25 0.64 -6.35 1.62
N CYS A 26 -0.45 -6.52 2.37
CA CYS A 26 -0.43 -7.09 3.71
C CYS A 26 0.14 -8.52 3.72
N ASN A 27 -0.21 -9.35 2.73
CA ASN A 27 0.34 -10.69 2.59
C ASN A 27 1.86 -10.66 2.31
N CYS A 28 2.30 -9.81 1.37
CA CYS A 28 3.72 -9.62 1.07
C CYS A 28 4.52 -9.22 2.31
N LEU A 29 4.03 -8.25 3.09
CA LEU A 29 4.67 -7.82 4.33
C LEU A 29 4.73 -8.93 5.38
N SER A 30 3.64 -9.69 5.54
CA SER A 30 3.59 -10.83 6.47
C SER A 30 4.65 -11.88 6.12
N VAL A 31 4.74 -12.28 4.85
CA VAL A 31 5.75 -13.25 4.39
C VAL A 31 7.17 -12.71 4.57
N ALA A 32 7.40 -11.43 4.24
CA ALA A 32 8.71 -10.80 4.36
C ALA A 32 9.21 -10.65 5.81
N THR A 33 8.31 -10.70 6.79
CA THR A 33 8.62 -10.44 8.21
C THR A 33 8.31 -11.61 9.14
N GLU A 34 7.82 -12.74 8.63
CA GLU A 34 7.35 -13.92 9.39
C GLU A 34 8.32 -14.39 10.49
N LYS A 35 9.63 -14.20 10.31
CA LYS A 35 10.68 -14.71 11.20
C LYS A 35 11.45 -13.63 11.96
N ASN A 36 10.95 -12.40 12.04
CA ASN A 36 11.62 -11.33 12.76
C ASN A 36 10.65 -10.34 13.43
N LEU A 37 11.20 -9.44 14.24
CA LEU A 37 10.42 -8.46 15.01
C LEU A 37 9.75 -7.38 14.13
N CYS A 38 10.10 -7.26 12.85
CA CYS A 38 9.47 -6.32 11.93
C CYS A 38 8.03 -6.73 11.58
N ALA A 39 7.53 -7.89 12.06
CA ALA A 39 6.13 -8.28 11.93
C ALA A 39 5.17 -7.23 12.54
N VAL A 40 5.60 -6.54 13.60
CA VAL A 40 4.82 -5.44 14.21
C VAL A 40 4.75 -4.24 13.25
N ASP A 41 5.87 -3.85 12.65
CA ASP A 41 5.91 -2.76 11.67
C ASP A 41 5.11 -3.11 10.43
N ALA A 42 5.23 -4.35 9.94
CA ALA A 42 4.45 -4.88 8.83
C ALA A 42 2.93 -4.79 9.08
N ALA A 43 2.48 -5.17 10.27
CA ALA A 43 1.08 -5.02 10.65
C ALA A 43 0.65 -3.53 10.67
N GLY A 44 1.51 -2.64 11.18
CA GLY A 44 1.30 -1.19 11.16
C GLY A 44 1.17 -0.62 9.75
N PHE A 45 2.08 -0.99 8.84
CA PHE A 45 2.03 -0.54 7.44
C PHE A 45 0.80 -1.06 6.70
N CYS A 46 0.43 -2.34 6.91
CA CYS A 46 -0.81 -2.91 6.39
C CYS A 46 -2.05 -2.12 6.87
N ALA A 47 -2.12 -1.80 8.17
CA ALA A 47 -3.21 -1.01 8.72
C ALA A 47 -3.25 0.42 8.15
N ALA A 48 -2.09 1.06 8.00
CA ALA A 48 -1.99 2.40 7.42
C ALA A 48 -2.45 2.44 5.96
N ALA A 49 -2.04 1.47 5.13
CA ALA A 49 -2.50 1.36 3.74
C ALA A 49 -4.03 1.23 3.66
N ARG A 50 -4.63 0.38 4.51
CA ARG A 50 -6.09 0.22 4.55
C ARG A 50 -6.82 1.47 4.99
N LEU A 51 -6.36 2.15 6.04
CA LEU A 51 -7.02 3.31 6.64
C LEU A 51 -6.84 4.60 5.82
N PHE A 52 -5.66 4.81 5.25
CA PHE A 52 -5.27 6.09 4.65
C PHE A 52 -4.93 6.00 3.16
N GLY A 53 -4.87 4.79 2.58
CA GLY A 53 -4.41 4.58 1.22
C GLY A 53 -5.36 5.03 0.11
N GLN A 54 -6.58 5.49 0.41
CA GLN A 54 -7.56 5.87 -0.61
C GLN A 54 -7.06 7.00 -1.50
N THR A 55 -6.49 8.06 -0.91
CA THR A 55 -5.95 9.18 -1.69
C THR A 55 -4.80 8.72 -2.61
N ALA A 56 -3.92 7.84 -2.12
CA ALA A 56 -2.84 7.30 -2.95
C ALA A 56 -3.37 6.40 -4.08
N TYR A 57 -4.38 5.57 -3.80
CA TYR A 57 -5.06 4.75 -4.80
C TYR A 57 -5.68 5.62 -5.90
N ASP A 58 -6.42 6.66 -5.52
CA ASP A 58 -7.07 7.58 -6.47
C ASP A 58 -6.03 8.38 -7.27
N THR A 59 -4.93 8.78 -6.62
CA THR A 59 -3.86 9.57 -7.24
C THR A 59 -3.07 8.76 -8.27
N LEU A 60 -2.58 7.58 -7.89
CA LEU A 60 -1.82 6.71 -8.78
C LEU A 60 -2.70 6.19 -9.93
N GLY A 61 -3.97 5.94 -9.65
CA GLY A 61 -4.97 5.62 -10.67
C GLY A 61 -5.34 6.73 -11.64
N GLY A 62 -4.86 7.96 -11.39
CA GLY A 62 -5.27 9.13 -12.17
C GLY A 62 -6.73 9.52 -11.98
N LEU A 63 -7.41 9.03 -10.95
CA LEU A 63 -8.79 9.38 -10.60
C LEU A 63 -8.89 10.74 -9.90
N GLN A 64 -7.84 11.16 -9.20
CA GLN A 64 -7.72 12.51 -8.66
C GLN A 64 -6.59 13.29 -9.36
N PRO A 65 -6.82 14.57 -9.75
CA PRO A 65 -5.72 15.44 -10.12
C PRO A 65 -4.86 15.67 -8.88
N VAL A 66 -3.60 15.24 -8.94
CA VAL A 66 -2.56 15.56 -7.95
C VAL A 66 -2.50 17.08 -7.80
N SER A 67 -3.10 17.62 -6.74
CA SER A 67 -2.72 18.95 -6.26
C SER A 67 -1.52 18.77 -5.35
N PRO A 68 -0.32 19.24 -5.76
CA PRO A 68 0.87 19.14 -4.93
C PRO A 68 0.68 20.09 -3.75
N THR A 69 0.24 19.56 -2.61
CA THR A 69 0.25 20.34 -1.37
C THR A 69 1.58 20.06 -0.69
N ILE A 70 2.58 20.84 -1.06
CA ILE A 70 3.79 21.00 -0.24
C ILE A 70 3.39 21.97 0.87
N ASN A 71 3.40 21.52 2.12
CA ASN A 71 3.42 22.37 3.29
C ASN A 71 4.49 21.87 4.24
#